data_AF-A0A1Q8VD19-F1
#
_entry.id   AF-A0A1Q8VD19-F1
#
_cell.length_a   1.000
_cell.length_b   1.000
_cell.length_c   1.000
_cell.angle_alpha   90.00
_cell.angle_beta   90.00
_cell.angle_gamma   90.00
#
_symmetry.space_group_name_H-M   'P 1'
#
loop_
_entity.id
_entity.type
_entity.pdbx_description
1 polymer ?
#
loop_
_entity_poly.entity_id
_entity_poly.type
_entity_poly.pdbx_seq_one_letter_code
_entity_poly.pdbx_strand_id
1 'polypeptide(L)'
;MYISPDLMSDDYWSVTVQLKDDPAQDSVLAIVRDARNEVVSLADSDDVSLEVRWVQGTTSMSCSLPMNDPEKAVSAAMKVVSSDIESVGLTEESITLRYDELQTLPDGFILPKTSPIVGVGSLRAEQDITVNSLYCVVTHSSGVDLTSVPLKRVLDAVPTDKRSEGAFVHLDAADAVSHRPGLIVNGLGTYEDGVDVASAAAVLAPVLGNQMLERIELGTQMNDSHESKTVTFGMKSGAVVGKGDPPEQGAPILAAAQQAAASSS
;
A
#
# COMPACT_ATOMS: atom_id res chain seq x y z
N MET A 1 21.00 -27.81 23.78
CA MET A 1 19.79 -28.10 23.00
C MET A 1 20.11 -29.33 22.15
N TYR A 2 19.41 -30.44 22.34
CA TYR A 2 19.61 -31.66 21.54
C TYR A 2 18.63 -31.57 20.37
N ILE A 3 19.16 -31.38 19.16
CA ILE A 3 18.36 -31.39 17.92
C ILE A 3 18.26 -32.85 17.50
N SER A 4 17.03 -33.35 17.34
CA SER A 4 16.80 -34.74 16.91
C SER A 4 17.44 -34.97 15.54
N PRO A 5 18.13 -36.08 15.30
CA PRO A 5 18.70 -36.42 13.99
C PRO A 5 17.64 -36.65 12.89
N ASP A 6 16.36 -36.65 13.25
CA ASP A 6 15.24 -36.70 12.31
C ASP A 6 14.89 -35.32 11.71
N LEU A 7 15.57 -34.25 12.13
CA LEU A 7 15.50 -32.94 11.50
C LEU A 7 16.55 -32.88 10.39
N MET A 8 16.09 -32.89 9.14
CA MET A 8 16.90 -33.05 7.92
C MET A 8 17.19 -31.69 7.27
N SER A 9 18.13 -31.67 6.31
CA SER A 9 18.49 -30.49 5.50
C SER A 9 17.34 -29.88 4.69
N ASP A 10 16.23 -30.62 4.54
CA ASP A 10 15.05 -30.22 3.75
C ASP A 10 13.92 -29.65 4.65
N ASP A 11 14.16 -29.54 5.95
CA ASP A 11 13.17 -28.99 6.87
C ASP A 11 13.15 -27.46 6.82
N TYR A 12 11.94 -26.91 6.78
CA TYR A 12 11.70 -25.48 6.90
C TYR A 12 11.58 -25.07 8.37
N TRP A 13 12.42 -24.12 8.78
CA TRP A 13 12.42 -23.61 10.15
C TRP A 13 11.73 -22.25 10.22
N SER A 14 10.80 -22.12 11.17
CA SER A 14 10.18 -20.84 11.51
C SER A 14 10.39 -20.53 12.97
N VAL A 15 11.05 -19.41 13.22
CA VAL A 15 11.39 -18.94 14.56
C VAL A 15 10.75 -17.58 14.80
N THR A 16 10.08 -17.43 15.94
CA THR A 16 9.55 -16.15 16.39
C THR A 16 10.31 -15.67 17.62
N VAL A 17 10.85 -14.46 17.58
CA VAL A 17 11.53 -13.80 18.69
C VAL A 17 10.65 -12.65 19.16
N GLN A 18 10.13 -12.77 20.38
CA GLN A 18 9.35 -11.70 21.01
C GLN A 18 10.27 -10.89 21.94
N LEU A 19 10.44 -9.60 21.63
CA LEU A 19 11.16 -8.68 22.50
C LEU A 19 10.20 -8.07 23.53
N LYS A 20 10.80 -7.55 24.60
CA LYS A 20 10.09 -6.69 25.55
C LYS A 20 9.65 -5.42 24.84
N ASP A 21 8.51 -4.87 25.27
CA ASP A 21 8.00 -3.57 24.83
C ASP A 21 9.04 -2.46 25.01
N ASP A 22 9.05 -1.55 24.04
CA ASP A 22 9.99 -0.43 23.88
C ASP A 22 11.47 -0.83 24.00
N PRO A 23 11.94 -1.80 23.21
CA PRO A 23 13.36 -2.13 23.19
C PRO A 23 14.17 -0.95 22.64
N ALA A 24 15.40 -0.78 23.15
CA ALA A 24 16.33 0.18 22.56
C ALA A 24 16.66 -0.23 21.12
N GLN A 25 16.79 0.75 20.22
CA GLN A 25 17.09 0.50 18.80
C GLN A 25 18.33 -0.40 18.63
N ASP A 26 19.42 -0.14 19.36
CA ASP A 26 20.64 -0.94 19.29
C ASP A 26 20.41 -2.41 19.68
N SER A 27 19.47 -2.68 20.59
CA SER A 27 19.08 -4.05 20.98
C SER A 27 18.31 -4.75 19.87
N VAL A 28 17.39 -4.06 19.19
CA VAL A 28 16.66 -4.61 18.03
C VAL A 28 17.64 -4.89 16.90
N LEU A 29 18.53 -3.93 16.59
CA LEU A 29 19.54 -4.04 15.54
C LEU A 29 20.49 -5.22 15.75
N ALA A 30 20.94 -5.46 16.98
CA ALA A 30 21.77 -6.61 17.31
C ALA A 30 21.08 -7.94 16.97
N ILE A 31 19.78 -8.04 17.23
CA ILE A 31 18.99 -9.26 16.99
C ILE A 31 18.76 -9.47 15.49
N VAL A 32 18.29 -8.46 14.77
CA VAL A 32 17.99 -8.60 13.33
C VAL A 32 19.23 -8.83 12.48
N ARG A 33 20.42 -8.44 12.97
CA ARG A 33 21.70 -8.67 12.28
C ARG A 33 22.15 -10.13 12.38
N ASP A 34 22.16 -10.69 13.59
CA ASP A 34 22.90 -11.93 13.86
C ASP A 34 21.98 -13.15 14.09
N ALA A 35 20.76 -12.95 14.60
CA ALA A 35 19.93 -14.06 15.07
C ALA A 35 19.55 -15.06 13.97
N ARG A 36 19.32 -14.61 12.73
CA ARG A 36 19.04 -15.55 11.62
C ARG A 36 20.25 -16.43 11.33
N ASN A 37 21.46 -15.86 11.32
CA ASN A 37 22.69 -16.61 11.03
C ASN A 37 22.97 -17.66 12.11
N GLU A 38 22.67 -17.34 13.37
CA GLU A 38 22.75 -18.32 14.46
C GLU A 38 21.78 -19.49 14.26
N VAL A 39 20.53 -19.21 13.87
CA VAL A 39 19.55 -20.27 13.58
C VAL A 39 19.96 -21.11 12.38
N VAL A 40 20.43 -20.49 11.29
CA VAL A 40 20.97 -21.20 10.11
C VAL A 40 22.11 -22.14 10.52
N SER A 41 23.04 -21.66 11.36
CA SER A 41 24.15 -22.48 11.85
C SER A 41 23.71 -23.62 12.77
N LEU A 42 22.63 -23.47 13.53
CA LEU A 42 22.09 -24.50 14.41
C LEU A 42 21.25 -25.53 13.65
N ALA A 43 20.51 -25.10 12.64
CA ALA A 43 19.66 -25.92 11.79
C ALA A 43 20.44 -26.64 10.68
N ASP A 44 21.66 -26.17 10.36
CA ASP A 44 22.44 -26.62 9.19
C ASP A 44 21.61 -26.53 7.89
N SER A 45 20.81 -25.46 7.78
CA SER A 45 19.88 -25.20 6.67
C SER A 45 19.71 -23.70 6.43
N ASP A 46 19.65 -23.30 5.16
CA ASP A 46 19.34 -21.93 4.74
C ASP A 46 17.84 -21.64 4.69
N ASP A 47 16.99 -22.68 4.77
CA ASP A 47 15.53 -22.61 4.76
C ASP A 47 14.99 -22.21 6.14
N VAL A 48 15.41 -21.02 6.57
CA VAL A 48 15.09 -20.43 7.87
C VAL A 48 14.38 -19.09 7.68
N SER A 49 13.17 -19.01 8.22
CA SER A 49 12.45 -17.77 8.47
C SER A 49 12.59 -17.36 9.94
N LEU A 50 12.89 -16.09 10.17
CA LEU A 50 12.95 -15.51 11.49
C LEU A 50 12.04 -14.28 11.55
N GLU A 51 11.10 -14.27 12.47
CA GLU A 51 10.22 -13.14 12.72
C GLU A 51 10.54 -12.52 14.08
N VAL A 52 10.98 -11.27 14.09
CA VAL A 52 11.26 -10.50 15.30
C VAL A 52 10.09 -9.56 15.56
N ARG A 53 9.45 -9.67 16.72
CA ARG A 53 8.28 -8.87 17.11
C ARG A 53 8.55 -8.06 18.36
N TRP A 54 8.06 -6.83 18.39
CA TRP A 54 8.11 -5.96 19.58
C TRP A 54 6.99 -4.92 19.53
N VAL A 55 6.81 -4.18 20.62
CA VAL A 55 5.93 -3.00 20.67
C VAL A 55 6.82 -1.77 20.81
N GLN A 56 6.55 -0.73 20.02
CA GLN A 56 7.19 0.58 20.16
C GLN A 56 6.12 1.64 20.47
N GLY A 57 6.10 2.14 21.70
CA GLY A 57 5.04 2.97 22.22
C GLY A 57 3.72 2.20 22.22
N THR A 58 2.83 2.56 21.30
CA THR A 58 1.56 1.86 21.08
C THR A 58 1.52 1.05 19.78
N THR A 59 2.59 1.11 18.98
CA THR A 59 2.64 0.49 17.65
C THR A 59 3.24 -0.90 17.72
N SER A 60 2.54 -1.88 17.15
CA SER A 60 3.07 -3.24 16.99
C SER A 60 4.10 -3.28 15.87
N MET A 61 5.26 -3.87 16.10
CA MET A 61 6.37 -3.93 15.15
C MET A 61 6.70 -5.40 14.83
N SER A 62 6.90 -5.71 13.56
CA SER A 62 7.40 -7.01 13.12
C SER A 62 8.47 -6.88 12.04
N CYS A 63 9.51 -7.68 12.12
CA CYS A 63 10.57 -7.77 11.10
C CYS A 63 10.79 -9.22 10.72
N SER A 64 10.45 -9.57 9.48
CA SER A 64 10.65 -10.89 8.91
C SER A 64 11.99 -10.94 8.17
N LEU A 65 12.76 -12.00 8.38
CA LEU A 65 14.06 -12.26 7.77
C LEU A 65 14.03 -13.59 6.99
N PRO A 66 14.78 -13.71 5.87
CA PRO A 66 15.76 -12.75 5.36
C PRO A 66 15.13 -11.46 4.80
N MET A 67 15.92 -10.39 4.79
CA MET A 67 15.52 -9.08 4.29
C MET A 67 16.71 -8.35 3.70
N ASN A 68 16.44 -7.50 2.71
CA ASN A 68 17.43 -6.55 2.19
C ASN A 68 17.68 -5.40 3.19
N ASP A 69 18.93 -5.21 3.62
CA ASP A 69 19.35 -4.12 4.52
C ASP A 69 18.49 -3.96 5.80
N PRO A 70 18.27 -5.01 6.62
CA PRO A 70 17.35 -4.98 7.76
C PRO A 70 17.68 -3.88 8.77
N GLU A 71 18.97 -3.56 8.95
CA GLU A 71 19.40 -2.49 9.86
C GLU A 71 18.90 -1.11 9.43
N LYS A 72 18.95 -0.81 8.13
CA LYS A 72 18.45 0.45 7.58
C LYS A 72 16.94 0.50 7.68
N ALA A 73 16.28 -0.61 7.35
CA ALA A 73 14.82 -0.73 7.39
C ALA A 73 14.27 -0.52 8.81
N VAL A 74 14.81 -1.23 9.81
CA VAL A 74 14.44 -1.06 11.23
C VAL A 74 14.71 0.37 11.69
N SER A 75 15.88 0.92 11.36
CA SER A 75 16.24 2.29 11.74
C SER A 75 15.33 3.35 11.13
N ALA A 76 14.82 3.12 9.92
CA ALA A 76 13.86 4.01 9.27
C ALA A 76 12.46 3.85 9.86
N ALA A 77 12.00 2.61 10.05
CA ALA A 77 10.70 2.27 10.63
C ALA A 77 10.53 2.87 12.03
N MET A 78 11.53 2.72 12.91
CA MET A 78 11.48 3.28 14.27
C MET A 78 11.35 4.82 14.29
N LYS A 79 11.77 5.53 13.23
CA LYS A 79 11.66 6.99 13.15
C LYS A 79 10.27 7.47 12.74
N VAL A 80 9.45 6.61 12.15
CA VAL A 80 8.10 6.96 11.67
C VAL A 80 6.99 6.47 12.60
N VAL A 81 7.32 5.66 13.60
CA VAL A 81 6.38 5.21 14.63
C VAL A 81 5.68 6.41 15.29
N SER A 82 4.37 6.31 15.41
CA SER A 82 3.52 7.32 16.04
C SER A 82 2.26 6.65 16.61
N SER A 83 1.53 7.35 17.48
CA SER A 83 0.29 6.84 18.07
C SER A 83 -0.81 6.53 17.07
N ASP A 84 -0.71 7.06 15.85
CA ASP A 84 -1.72 6.90 14.80
C ASP A 84 -1.48 5.61 13.98
N ILE A 85 -0.34 4.94 14.18
CA ILE A 85 0.04 3.72 13.47
C ILE A 85 -0.22 2.53 14.39
N GLU A 86 -1.13 1.65 13.96
CA GLU A 86 -1.45 0.38 14.63
C GLU A 86 -0.25 -0.56 14.58
N SER A 87 0.32 -0.74 13.38
CA SER A 87 1.46 -1.63 13.20
C SER A 87 2.41 -1.22 12.08
N VAL A 88 3.68 -1.62 12.23
CA VAL A 88 4.69 -1.56 11.18
C VAL A 88 5.25 -2.95 10.91
N GLY A 89 5.05 -3.43 9.70
CA GLY A 89 5.62 -4.68 9.21
C GLY A 89 6.82 -4.39 8.33
N LEU A 90 7.92 -5.10 8.56
CA LEU A 90 9.07 -5.13 7.68
C LEU A 90 9.21 -6.54 7.11
N THR A 91 9.19 -6.65 5.78
CA THR A 91 9.38 -7.89 5.03
C THR A 91 10.55 -7.80 4.07
N GLU A 92 10.87 -8.89 3.37
CA GLU A 92 11.95 -8.91 2.39
C GLU A 92 11.86 -7.79 1.34
N GLU A 93 10.64 -7.41 0.96
CA GLU A 93 10.36 -6.49 -0.13
C GLU A 93 9.75 -5.15 0.32
N SER A 94 9.23 -5.05 1.56
CA SER A 94 8.45 -3.89 1.97
C SER A 94 8.60 -3.44 3.42
N ILE A 95 8.30 -2.16 3.65
CA ILE A 95 7.97 -1.56 4.94
C ILE A 95 6.51 -1.09 4.85
N THR A 96 5.62 -1.71 5.60
CA THR A 96 4.18 -1.42 5.59
C THR A 96 3.78 -0.75 6.89
N LEU A 97 3.19 0.45 6.81
CA LEU A 97 2.56 1.15 7.93
C LEU A 97 1.05 0.91 7.88
N ARG A 98 0.49 0.22 8.88
CA ARG A 98 -0.94 0.03 9.02
C ARG A 98 -1.50 1.00 10.05
N TYR A 99 -2.54 1.72 9.65
CA TYR A 99 -3.27 2.67 10.48
C TYR A 99 -4.60 2.08 10.94
N ASP A 100 -5.09 2.53 12.09
CA ASP A 100 -6.42 2.17 12.59
C ASP A 100 -7.53 2.64 11.64
N GLU A 101 -8.71 2.00 11.72
CA GLU A 101 -9.87 2.45 10.96
C GLU A 101 -10.30 3.86 11.39
N LEU A 102 -10.47 4.75 10.42
CA LEU A 102 -10.90 6.12 10.63
C LEU A 102 -12.21 6.41 9.91
N GLN A 103 -12.94 7.43 10.38
CA GLN A 103 -14.15 7.91 9.69
C GLN A 103 -13.83 8.87 8.52
N THR A 104 -12.66 9.51 8.55
CA THR A 104 -12.22 10.47 7.53
C THR A 104 -10.71 10.42 7.42
N LEU A 105 -10.19 10.54 6.20
CA LEU A 105 -8.74 10.56 5.97
C LEU A 105 -8.13 11.84 6.58
N PRO A 106 -7.06 11.71 7.41
CA PRO A 106 -6.32 12.85 7.92
C PRO A 106 -5.70 13.68 6.80
N ASP A 107 -5.61 14.99 7.03
CA ASP A 107 -4.85 15.85 6.11
C ASP A 107 -3.37 15.50 6.19
N GLY A 108 -2.67 15.45 5.05
CA GLY A 108 -1.26 15.09 5.01
C GLY A 108 -0.98 13.60 5.29
N PHE A 109 -1.98 12.72 5.16
CA PHE A 109 -1.82 11.28 5.34
C PHE A 109 -0.71 10.68 4.45
N ILE A 110 -0.64 11.09 3.18
CA ILE A 110 0.37 10.60 2.23
C ILE A 110 1.76 11.02 2.72
N LEU A 111 2.65 10.04 2.93
CA LEU A 111 4.03 10.33 3.32
C LEU A 111 4.72 11.23 2.28
N PRO A 112 5.44 12.27 2.71
CA PRO A 112 6.26 13.05 1.81
C PRO A 112 7.47 12.24 1.36
N LYS A 113 8.05 12.60 0.20
CA LYS A 113 9.32 12.02 -0.29
C LYS A 113 10.50 12.09 0.68
N THR A 114 10.41 12.96 1.70
CA THR A 114 11.43 13.12 2.75
C THR A 114 11.20 12.19 3.95
N SER A 115 10.15 11.37 3.92
CA SER A 115 9.88 10.39 4.96
C SER A 115 11.05 9.41 5.11
N PRO A 116 11.47 9.06 6.33
CA PRO A 116 12.59 8.15 6.57
C PRO A 116 12.49 6.79 5.87
N ILE A 117 11.28 6.31 5.59
CA ILE A 117 11.04 4.99 4.98
C ILE A 117 10.95 5.04 3.45
N VAL A 118 10.73 6.22 2.85
CA VAL A 118 10.62 6.34 1.39
C VAL A 118 12.02 6.28 0.77
N GLY A 119 12.27 5.27 -0.06
CA GLY A 119 13.57 5.06 -0.72
C GLY A 119 14.61 4.35 0.13
N VAL A 120 14.21 3.57 1.15
CA VAL A 120 15.11 2.71 1.90
C VAL A 120 15.54 1.51 1.05
N GLY A 121 16.72 1.62 0.43
CA GLY A 121 17.25 0.56 -0.41
C GLY A 121 16.32 0.23 -1.57
N SER A 122 16.03 -1.06 -1.77
CA SER A 122 15.06 -1.57 -2.74
C SER A 122 13.67 -1.79 -2.15
N LEU A 123 13.45 -1.48 -0.87
CA LEU A 123 12.19 -1.76 -0.19
C LEU A 123 11.09 -0.81 -0.67
N ARG A 124 9.91 -1.38 -0.86
CA ARG A 124 8.68 -0.64 -1.09
C ARG A 124 8.15 -0.09 0.24
N ALA A 125 7.73 1.17 0.27
CA ALA A 125 7.03 1.72 1.44
C ALA A 125 5.53 1.76 1.17
N GLU A 126 4.73 1.26 2.09
CA GLU A 126 3.27 1.17 1.95
C GLU A 126 2.56 1.77 3.16
N GLN A 127 1.43 2.42 2.92
CA GLN A 127 0.49 2.86 3.95
C GLN A 127 -0.87 2.23 3.71
N ASP A 128 -1.37 1.51 4.70
CA ASP A 128 -2.66 0.82 4.67
C ASP A 128 -3.62 1.47 5.65
N ILE A 129 -4.82 1.81 5.20
CA ILE A 129 -5.87 2.36 6.06
C ILE A 129 -7.26 1.97 5.58
N THR A 130 -8.18 1.76 6.53
CA THR A 130 -9.61 1.69 6.24
C THR A 130 -10.25 3.02 6.63
N VAL A 131 -10.95 3.68 5.68
CA VAL A 131 -11.66 4.94 5.91
C VAL A 131 -13.14 4.76 5.64
N ASN A 132 -13.97 4.76 6.69
CA ASN A 132 -15.42 4.57 6.58
C ASN A 132 -15.76 3.35 5.68
N SER A 133 -15.24 2.19 6.08
CA SER A 133 -15.35 0.90 5.36
C SER A 133 -14.76 0.84 3.95
N LEU A 134 -13.98 1.84 3.53
CA LEU A 134 -13.23 1.82 2.27
C LEU A 134 -11.76 1.52 2.54
N TYR A 135 -11.27 0.39 2.03
CA TYR A 135 -9.85 0.05 2.13
C TYR A 135 -9.03 0.90 1.14
N CYS A 136 -7.94 1.48 1.63
CA CYS A 136 -7.05 2.34 0.87
C CYS A 136 -5.59 1.95 1.11
N VAL A 137 -4.83 1.79 0.03
CA VAL A 137 -3.38 1.58 0.06
C VAL A 137 -2.69 2.71 -0.66
N VAL A 138 -1.58 3.20 -0.09
CA VAL A 138 -0.66 4.11 -0.77
C VAL A 138 0.71 3.45 -0.86
N THR A 139 1.14 3.14 -2.08
CA THR A 139 2.46 2.58 -2.35
C THR A 139 3.41 3.68 -2.82
N HIS A 140 4.54 3.79 -2.14
CA HIS A 140 5.56 4.80 -2.39
C HIS A 140 6.75 4.23 -3.15
N SER A 141 7.37 5.06 -3.98
CA SER A 141 8.60 4.75 -4.69
C SER A 141 9.57 5.93 -4.63
N SER A 142 10.87 5.64 -4.76
CA SER A 142 11.90 6.67 -4.71
C SER A 142 11.74 7.68 -5.85
N GLY A 143 11.68 8.97 -5.51
CA GLY A 143 11.65 10.07 -6.48
C GLY A 143 10.25 10.50 -6.94
N VAL A 144 9.18 9.81 -6.52
CA VAL A 144 7.80 10.17 -6.81
C VAL A 144 7.17 10.83 -5.58
N ASP A 145 6.43 11.93 -5.79
CA ASP A 145 5.78 12.68 -4.72
C ASP A 145 4.26 12.70 -4.91
N LEU A 146 3.59 11.77 -4.25
CA LEU A 146 2.14 11.58 -4.33
C LEU A 146 1.34 12.59 -3.50
N THR A 147 2.00 13.45 -2.71
CA THR A 147 1.31 14.35 -1.75
C THR A 147 0.38 15.37 -2.42
N SER A 148 0.55 15.63 -3.72
CA SER A 148 -0.33 16.49 -4.51
C SER A 148 -1.67 15.84 -4.90
N VAL A 149 -1.79 14.51 -4.77
CA VAL A 149 -3.00 13.78 -5.13
C VAL A 149 -4.07 14.02 -4.08
N PRO A 150 -5.28 14.47 -4.46
CA PRO A 150 -6.36 14.78 -3.51
C PRO A 150 -7.06 13.50 -3.00
N LEU A 151 -6.31 12.58 -2.42
CA LEU A 151 -6.76 11.25 -2.01
C LEU A 151 -7.99 11.31 -1.08
N LYS A 152 -8.02 12.25 -0.14
CA LYS A 152 -9.20 12.47 0.71
C LYS A 152 -10.48 12.69 -0.10
N ARG A 153 -10.45 13.56 -1.11
CA ARG A 153 -11.60 13.82 -1.99
C ARG A 153 -11.96 12.61 -2.85
N VAL A 154 -10.97 11.82 -3.25
CA VAL A 154 -11.18 10.55 -3.98
C VAL A 154 -11.95 9.58 -3.09
N LEU A 155 -11.50 9.34 -1.86
CA LEU A 155 -12.17 8.45 -0.91
C LEU A 155 -13.59 8.95 -0.61
N ASP A 156 -13.76 10.25 -0.38
CA ASP A 156 -15.06 10.88 -0.12
C ASP A 156 -16.04 10.72 -1.29
N ALA A 157 -15.53 10.70 -2.53
CA ALA A 157 -16.34 10.56 -3.74
C ALA A 157 -16.82 9.13 -4.02
N VAL A 158 -16.22 8.11 -3.39
CA VAL A 158 -16.70 6.72 -3.52
C VAL A 158 -18.07 6.60 -2.82
N PRO A 159 -19.13 6.20 -3.53
CA PRO A 159 -20.47 6.08 -2.94
C PRO A 159 -20.52 5.05 -1.81
N THR A 160 -21.34 5.31 -0.79
CA THR A 160 -21.42 4.46 0.42
C THR A 160 -21.83 3.02 0.12
N ASP A 161 -22.76 2.80 -0.82
CA ASP A 161 -23.15 1.46 -1.26
C ASP A 161 -21.94 0.70 -1.84
N LYS A 162 -21.09 1.38 -2.61
CA LYS A 162 -19.86 0.77 -3.17
C LYS A 162 -18.84 0.41 -2.11
N ARG A 163 -18.69 1.24 -1.07
CA ARG A 163 -17.82 0.92 0.08
C ARG A 163 -18.27 -0.36 0.78
N SER A 164 -19.57 -0.46 1.08
CA SER A 164 -20.15 -1.65 1.71
C SER A 164 -20.04 -2.92 0.86
N GLU A 165 -19.94 -2.76 -0.46
CA GLU A 165 -19.73 -3.86 -1.42
C GLU A 165 -18.25 -4.20 -1.67
N GLY A 166 -17.32 -3.64 -0.88
CA GLY A 166 -15.90 -3.98 -0.96
C GLY A 166 -15.12 -3.20 -2.02
N ALA A 167 -15.57 -2.00 -2.39
CA ALA A 167 -14.71 -1.07 -3.14
C ALA A 167 -13.38 -0.85 -2.42
N PHE A 168 -12.33 -0.62 -3.21
CA PHE A 168 -10.99 -0.31 -2.67
C PHE A 168 -10.28 0.71 -3.55
N VAL A 169 -9.36 1.44 -2.93
CA VAL A 169 -8.53 2.46 -3.58
C VAL A 169 -7.06 2.11 -3.40
N HIS A 170 -6.29 2.19 -4.48
CA HIS A 170 -4.85 2.04 -4.45
C HIS A 170 -4.21 3.21 -5.19
N LEU A 171 -3.41 3.98 -4.47
CA LEU A 171 -2.58 5.04 -5.03
C LEU A 171 -1.14 4.52 -5.12
N ASP A 172 -0.66 4.30 -6.34
CA ASP A 172 0.62 3.65 -6.57
C ASP A 172 1.61 4.62 -7.22
N ALA A 173 2.79 4.78 -6.61
CA ALA A 173 3.87 5.58 -7.17
C ALA A 173 4.59 4.88 -8.34
N ALA A 174 4.52 3.56 -8.44
CA ALA A 174 5.10 2.80 -9.54
C ALA A 174 4.48 1.40 -9.61
N ASP A 175 3.35 1.28 -10.30
CA ASP A 175 2.74 -0.02 -10.62
C ASP A 175 3.80 -1.00 -11.18
N ALA A 176 3.79 -2.23 -10.69
CA ALA A 176 4.73 -3.28 -11.06
C ALA A 176 4.77 -3.54 -12.58
N VAL A 177 3.69 -3.23 -13.30
CA VAL A 177 3.58 -3.44 -14.75
C VAL A 177 3.95 -2.18 -15.54
N SER A 178 3.41 -1.02 -15.15
CA SER A 178 3.52 0.20 -15.94
C SER A 178 4.61 1.18 -15.48
N HIS A 179 5.18 0.97 -14.29
CA HIS A 179 6.17 1.82 -13.61
C HIS A 179 5.79 3.30 -13.57
N ARG A 180 4.48 3.58 -13.52
CA ARG A 180 3.93 4.92 -13.61
C ARG A 180 3.07 5.25 -12.40
N PRO A 181 3.15 6.49 -11.88
CA PRO A 181 2.28 6.97 -10.82
C PRO A 181 0.81 6.89 -11.27
N GLY A 182 -0.02 6.16 -10.52
CA GLY A 182 -1.40 5.90 -10.90
C GLY A 182 -2.36 5.74 -9.73
N LEU A 183 -3.64 5.91 -10.03
CA LEU A 183 -4.75 5.69 -9.10
C LEU A 183 -5.63 4.57 -9.62
N ILE A 184 -5.82 3.52 -8.83
CA ILE A 184 -6.70 2.40 -9.12
C ILE A 184 -7.86 2.43 -8.14
N VAL A 185 -9.09 2.38 -8.64
CA VAL A 185 -10.30 2.28 -7.83
C VAL A 185 -11.19 1.18 -8.39
N ASN A 186 -11.41 0.13 -7.61
CA ASN A 186 -12.31 -0.96 -7.97
C ASN A 186 -13.60 -0.89 -7.16
N GLY A 187 -14.61 -1.65 -7.58
CA GLY A 187 -15.92 -1.69 -6.94
C GLY A 187 -16.86 -0.58 -7.40
N LEU A 188 -16.58 0.10 -8.50
CA LEU A 188 -17.42 1.19 -9.04
C LEU A 188 -18.52 0.68 -9.97
N GLY A 189 -19.08 -0.51 -9.69
CA GLY A 189 -20.04 -1.21 -10.54
C GLY A 189 -19.92 -2.72 -10.37
N THR A 190 -20.85 -3.48 -10.95
CA THR A 190 -20.82 -4.96 -10.92
C THR A 190 -20.04 -5.48 -12.12
N TYR A 191 -19.46 -6.67 -12.01
CA TYR A 191 -18.76 -7.27 -13.16
C TYR A 191 -19.71 -7.50 -14.35
N GLU A 192 -20.98 -7.81 -14.11
CA GLU A 192 -21.97 -8.05 -15.16
C GLU A 192 -22.35 -6.75 -15.90
N ASP A 193 -22.67 -5.69 -15.15
CA ASP A 193 -23.16 -4.42 -15.70
C ASP A 193 -22.02 -3.51 -16.18
N GLY A 194 -20.79 -3.76 -15.74
CA GLY A 194 -19.63 -2.92 -16.04
C GLY A 194 -19.50 -1.75 -15.07
N VAL A 195 -18.61 -0.82 -15.42
CA VAL A 195 -18.29 0.34 -14.59
C VAL A 195 -19.48 1.32 -14.61
N ASP A 196 -20.02 1.64 -13.43
CA ASP A 196 -21.07 2.64 -13.27
C ASP A 196 -20.52 4.04 -13.56
N VAL A 197 -21.15 4.72 -14.52
CA VAL A 197 -20.67 6.00 -15.04
C VAL A 197 -20.66 7.07 -13.97
N ALA A 198 -21.70 7.13 -13.12
CA ALA A 198 -21.83 8.18 -12.12
C ALA A 198 -20.78 8.02 -11.00
N SER A 199 -20.62 6.80 -10.49
CA SER A 199 -19.63 6.45 -9.46
C SER A 199 -18.21 6.71 -9.96
N ALA A 200 -17.89 6.25 -11.17
CA ALA A 200 -16.58 6.46 -11.78
C ALA A 200 -16.28 7.94 -12.06
N ALA A 201 -17.27 8.70 -12.55
CA ALA A 201 -17.11 10.12 -12.79
C ALA A 201 -16.87 10.92 -11.49
N ALA A 202 -17.56 10.55 -10.41
CA ALA A 202 -17.38 11.16 -9.10
C ALA A 202 -15.94 10.97 -8.58
N VAL A 203 -15.37 9.78 -8.75
CA VAL A 203 -13.99 9.45 -8.36
C VAL A 203 -12.94 10.09 -9.27
N LEU A 204 -13.22 10.20 -10.57
CA LEU A 204 -12.32 10.81 -11.55
C LEU A 204 -12.23 12.34 -11.39
N ALA A 205 -13.35 13.01 -11.08
CA ALA A 205 -13.42 14.47 -11.06
C ALA A 205 -12.38 15.16 -10.14
N PRO A 206 -12.16 14.70 -8.88
CA PRO A 206 -11.17 15.31 -7.98
C PRO A 206 -9.74 15.30 -8.50
N VAL A 207 -9.38 14.32 -9.34
CA VAL A 207 -8.00 14.11 -9.80
C VAL A 207 -7.73 14.69 -11.19
N LEU A 208 -8.75 15.24 -11.86
CA LEU A 208 -8.55 16.01 -13.08
C LEU A 208 -7.66 17.23 -12.79
N GLY A 209 -6.65 17.46 -13.63
CA GLY A 209 -5.67 18.52 -13.46
C GLY A 209 -4.47 18.16 -12.57
N ASN A 210 -4.49 17.01 -11.87
CA ASN A 210 -3.35 16.58 -11.06
C ASN A 210 -2.13 16.28 -11.96
N GLN A 211 -1.00 16.94 -11.68
CA GLN A 211 0.20 16.86 -12.52
C GLN A 211 1.06 15.60 -12.28
N MET A 212 0.82 14.88 -11.18
CA MET A 212 1.63 13.73 -10.77
C MET A 212 1.11 12.41 -11.36
N LEU A 213 -0.21 12.25 -11.46
CA LEU A 213 -0.81 11.04 -12.00
C LEU A 213 -0.58 10.91 -13.50
N GLU A 214 -0.18 9.73 -13.93
CA GLU A 214 -0.01 9.35 -15.34
C GLU A 214 -1.05 8.33 -15.80
N ARG A 215 -1.74 7.67 -14.86
CA ARG A 215 -2.77 6.67 -15.14
C ARG A 215 -3.87 6.68 -14.07
N ILE A 216 -5.10 6.47 -14.49
CA ILE A 216 -6.24 6.23 -13.60
C ILE A 216 -6.99 5.01 -14.10
N GLU A 217 -7.24 4.04 -13.24
CA GLU A 217 -7.99 2.82 -13.55
C GLU A 217 -9.24 2.76 -12.69
N LEU A 218 -10.41 2.73 -13.33
CA LEU A 218 -11.69 2.65 -12.66
C LEU A 218 -12.32 1.32 -13.03
N GLY A 219 -12.54 0.46 -12.03
CA GLY A 219 -12.94 -0.91 -12.22
C GLY A 219 -14.22 -1.31 -11.49
N THR A 220 -14.80 -2.41 -11.94
CA THR A 220 -15.92 -3.07 -11.27
C THR A 220 -15.48 -3.74 -9.98
N GLN A 221 -16.43 -4.34 -9.26
CA GLN A 221 -16.12 -5.38 -8.28
C GLN A 221 -15.34 -6.52 -8.94
N MET A 222 -14.51 -7.18 -8.15
CA MET A 222 -13.81 -8.41 -8.56
C MET A 222 -14.84 -9.54 -8.73
N ASN A 223 -14.75 -10.30 -9.80
CA ASN A 223 -15.53 -11.54 -9.96
C ASN A 223 -14.91 -12.70 -9.17
N ASP A 224 -15.55 -13.87 -9.20
CA ASP A 224 -15.05 -15.09 -8.53
C ASP A 224 -13.67 -15.54 -9.03
N SER A 225 -13.27 -15.11 -10.23
CA SER A 225 -11.96 -15.37 -10.83
C SER A 225 -10.93 -14.27 -10.52
N HIS A 226 -11.25 -13.33 -9.62
CA HIS A 226 -10.42 -12.18 -9.25
C HIS A 226 -10.10 -11.25 -10.42
N GLU A 227 -11.03 -11.10 -11.35
CA GLU A 227 -10.94 -10.17 -12.48
C GLU A 227 -11.89 -8.98 -12.28
N SER A 228 -11.48 -7.81 -12.78
CA SER A 228 -12.28 -6.59 -12.83
C SER A 228 -12.36 -6.09 -14.26
N LYS A 229 -13.55 -5.60 -14.69
CA LYS A 229 -13.66 -4.84 -15.93
C LYS A 229 -13.24 -3.41 -15.64
N THR A 230 -12.25 -2.92 -16.36
CA THR A 230 -11.65 -1.60 -16.10
C THR A 230 -11.85 -0.63 -17.26
N VAL A 231 -11.95 0.64 -16.90
CA VAL A 231 -11.79 1.77 -17.80
C VAL A 231 -10.53 2.52 -17.39
N THR A 232 -9.55 2.58 -18.28
CA THR A 232 -8.25 3.21 -18.03
C THR A 232 -8.16 4.58 -18.69
N PHE A 233 -7.73 5.58 -17.95
CA PHE A 233 -7.40 6.92 -18.45
C PHE A 233 -5.90 7.16 -18.35
N GLY A 234 -5.25 7.39 -19.49
CA GLY A 234 -3.91 7.96 -19.50
C GLY A 234 -3.96 9.45 -19.13
N MET A 235 -2.99 9.92 -18.36
CA MET A 235 -2.87 11.30 -17.92
C MET A 235 -1.53 11.87 -18.38
N LYS A 236 -1.51 13.12 -18.81
CA LYS A 236 -0.29 13.85 -19.17
C LYS A 236 -0.41 15.30 -18.75
N SER A 237 0.45 15.73 -17.83
CA SER A 237 0.46 17.09 -17.29
C SER A 237 -0.92 17.54 -16.81
N GLY A 238 -1.62 16.64 -16.10
CA GLY A 238 -2.98 16.85 -15.56
C GLY A 238 -4.13 16.77 -16.55
N ALA A 239 -3.86 16.60 -17.85
CA ALA A 239 -4.90 16.37 -18.84
C ALA A 239 -5.09 14.88 -19.13
N VAL A 240 -6.34 14.45 -19.29
CA VAL A 240 -6.66 13.11 -19.79
C VAL A 240 -6.27 12.99 -21.26
N VAL A 241 -5.59 11.90 -21.61
CA VAL A 241 -5.18 11.56 -22.97
C VAL A 241 -6.29 10.73 -23.63
N GLY A 242 -6.88 11.25 -24.69
CA GLY A 242 -7.96 10.57 -25.40
C GLY A 242 -9.29 10.60 -24.64
N LYS A 243 -10.02 9.48 -24.67
CA LYS A 243 -11.36 9.36 -24.07
C LYS A 243 -11.44 8.26 -22.99
N GLY A 244 -10.30 7.71 -22.59
CA GLY A 244 -10.25 6.46 -21.84
C GLY A 244 -10.31 5.22 -22.74
N ASP A 245 -9.92 4.08 -22.18
CA ASP A 245 -9.88 2.77 -22.83
C ASP A 245 -10.66 1.76 -21.98
N PRO A 246 -11.75 1.14 -22.50
CA PRO A 246 -12.26 1.33 -23.86
C PRO A 246 -13.00 2.69 -24.04
N PRO A 247 -12.91 3.34 -25.22
CA PRO A 247 -13.49 4.68 -25.42
C PRO A 247 -15.00 4.79 -25.26
N GLU A 248 -15.75 3.73 -25.56
CA GLU A 248 -17.21 3.71 -25.44
C GLU A 248 -17.69 3.77 -23.98
N GLN A 249 -16.90 3.26 -23.04
CA GLN A 249 -17.16 3.38 -21.61
C GLN A 249 -16.48 4.62 -21.02
N GLY A 250 -15.26 4.95 -21.48
CA GLY A 250 -14.50 6.08 -20.96
C GLY A 250 -15.07 7.45 -21.32
N ALA A 251 -15.60 7.63 -22.53
CA ALA A 251 -16.13 8.91 -22.99
C ALA A 251 -17.27 9.47 -22.10
N PRO A 252 -18.31 8.69 -21.74
CA PRO A 252 -19.37 9.20 -20.85
C PRO A 252 -18.85 9.47 -19.43
N ILE A 253 -17.95 8.65 -18.90
CA ILE A 253 -17.32 8.87 -17.58
C ILE A 253 -16.55 10.19 -17.57
N LEU A 254 -15.69 10.40 -18.57
CA LEU A 254 -14.87 11.61 -18.67
C LEU A 254 -15.73 12.87 -18.80
N ALA A 255 -16.78 12.83 -19.62
CA ALA A 255 -17.67 13.97 -19.79
C ALA A 255 -18.39 14.34 -18.49
N ALA A 256 -18.91 13.34 -17.76
CA ALA A 256 -19.55 13.55 -16.46
C ALA A 256 -18.57 14.06 -15.41
N ALA A 257 -17.33 13.54 -15.38
CA ALA A 257 -16.29 13.99 -14.45
C ALA A 257 -15.89 15.45 -14.69
N GLN A 258 -15.74 15.85 -15.96
CA GLN A 258 -15.45 17.24 -16.34
C GLN A 258 -16.57 18.20 -15.93
N GLN A 259 -17.83 17.78 -16.08
CA GLN A 259 -18.98 18.56 -15.63
C GLN A 259 -19.01 18.72 -14.10
N ALA A 260 -18.70 17.67 -13.35
CA ALA A 260 -18.62 17.71 -11.89
C ALA A 260 -17.46 18.59 -11.40
N ALA A 261 -16.28 18.49 -12.02
CA ALA A 261 -15.11 19.33 -11.71
C ALA A 261 -15.38 20.82 -11.97
N ALA A 262 -16.07 21.15 -13.07
CA ALA A 262 -16.45 22.52 -13.38
C ALA A 262 -17.49 23.11 -12.42
N SER A 263 -18.32 22.26 -11.80
CA SER A 263 -19.36 22.67 -10.84
C SER A 263 -18.83 22.85 -9.41
N SER A 264 -17.63 22.34 -9.14
CA SER A 264 -16.97 22.38 -7.83
C SER A 264 -15.81 23.39 -7.76
N SER A 265 -15.55 24.10 -8.87
CA SER A 265 -14.59 25.21 -9.01
C SER A 265 -15.28 26.56 -8.81
#